data_AF-A0A969UQV0-F1
#
_entry.id   AF-A0A969UQV0-F1
#
_cell.length_a   1.000
_cell.length_b   1.000
_cell.length_c   1.000
_cell.angle_alpha   90.00
_cell.angle_beta   90.00
_cell.angle_gamma   90.00
#
_symmetry.space_group_name_H-M   'P 1'
#
loop_
_entity.id
_entity.type
_entity.pdbx_description
1 polymer ?
#
loop_
_entity_poly.entity_id
_entity_poly.type
_entity_poly.pdbx_seq_one_letter_code
_entity_poly.pdbx_strand_id
1 'polypeptide(L)'
;MITKQFIVSPIVERVSGGEAAQIFINSEMQEEAFRELQSFEESLEFSALIKVSPPLSKAEKEEKVAQKADELAAQFRGESKNAISNVFADIIALGAFALTLLMSQKEIVLLKLFMDELVYGLSDTTKAFTIILMSDIFVGFHSPHGWDVLLEAIANHLGVAANA
;
A
#
# COMPACT_ATOMS: atom_id res chain seq x y z
N MET A 1 13.91 -14.25 10.77
CA MET A 1 13.19 -13.51 11.84
C MET A 1 14.09 -12.61 12.71
N ILE A 2 15.35 -12.32 12.33
CA ILE A 2 16.25 -11.45 13.13
C ILE A 2 16.55 -10.12 12.42
N THR A 3 16.40 -10.06 11.09
CA THR A 3 16.65 -8.88 10.26
C THR A 3 15.63 -7.75 10.46
N LYS A 4 14.38 -8.08 10.80
CA LYS A 4 13.29 -7.10 11.02
C LYS A 4 13.50 -6.21 12.25
N GLN A 5 14.25 -6.68 13.26
CA GLN A 5 14.32 -6.00 14.56
C GLN A 5 15.59 -5.16 14.76
N PHE A 6 16.67 -5.42 14.00
CA PHE A 6 17.96 -4.76 14.22
C PHE A 6 18.38 -3.74 13.17
N ILE A 7 17.85 -3.81 11.94
CA ILE A 7 18.28 -2.91 10.86
C ILE A 7 17.21 -1.89 10.50
N VAL A 8 15.95 -2.34 10.42
CA VAL A 8 14.84 -1.48 9.97
C VAL A 8 14.46 -0.45 11.03
N SER A 9 14.34 -0.86 12.30
CA SER A 9 13.93 0.03 13.40
C SER A 9 14.80 1.29 13.57
N PRO A 10 16.15 1.21 13.68
CA PRO A 10 16.95 2.41 13.96
C PRO A 10 17.06 3.38 12.76
N ILE A 11 16.82 2.93 11.53
CA ILE A 11 16.86 3.78 10.34
C ILE A 11 15.54 4.55 10.20
N VAL A 12 14.41 3.88 10.46
CA VAL A 12 13.09 4.51 10.50
C VAL A 12 13.02 5.58 11.60
N GLU A 13 13.61 5.30 12.75
CA GLU A 13 13.64 6.22 13.90
C GLU A 13 14.52 7.46 13.68
N ARG A 14 15.50 7.37 12.76
CA ARG A 14 16.43 8.47 12.45
C ARG A 14 15.98 9.35 11.29
N VAL A 15 15.12 8.82 10.41
CA VAL A 15 14.58 9.54 9.24
C VAL A 15 13.21 10.15 9.56
N SER A 16 12.44 9.53 10.46
CA SER A 16 11.11 10.01 10.82
C SER A 16 11.18 11.01 11.98
N GLY A 17 11.11 12.30 11.66
CA GLY A 17 11.15 13.38 12.64
C GLY A 17 9.96 13.34 13.61
N GLY A 18 10.22 12.94 14.86
CA GLY A 18 9.26 12.99 15.96
C GLY A 18 8.24 11.85 15.99
N GLU A 19 7.61 11.62 17.15
CA GLU A 19 6.64 10.54 17.36
C GLU A 19 5.46 10.57 16.37
N ALA A 20 5.06 11.76 15.90
CA ALA A 20 3.96 11.91 14.94
C ALA A 20 4.29 11.32 13.56
N ALA A 21 5.52 11.49 13.08
CA ALA A 21 5.96 10.92 11.81
C ALA A 21 6.16 9.38 11.89
N GLN A 22 6.24 8.82 13.10
CA GLN A 22 6.21 7.36 13.29
C GLN A 22 4.81 6.76 13.25
N ILE A 23 3.76 7.58 13.47
CA ILE A 23 2.37 7.12 13.46
C ILE A 23 1.82 7.13 12.03
N PHE A 24 2.08 8.19 11.26
CA PHE A 24 1.58 8.35 9.89
C PHE A 24 2.73 8.53 8.91
N ILE A 25 2.75 7.74 7.84
CA ILE A 25 3.76 7.84 6.76
C ILE A 25 3.36 8.84 5.69
N ASN A 26 2.06 9.06 5.50
CA ASN A 26 1.52 9.96 4.50
C ASN A 26 0.34 10.77 5.06
N SER A 27 -0.04 11.82 4.34
CA SER A 27 -1.14 12.71 4.74
C SER A 27 -2.51 12.06 4.68
N GLU A 28 -2.72 11.06 3.81
CA GLU A 28 -4.00 10.34 3.70
C GLU A 28 -4.29 9.53 4.96
N MET A 29 -3.29 8.82 5.51
CA MET A 29 -3.41 8.09 6.77
C MET A 29 -3.75 9.03 7.93
N GLN A 30 -3.13 10.22 7.96
CA GLN A 30 -3.44 11.22 8.99
C GLN A 30 -4.87 11.74 8.84
N GLU A 31 -5.31 12.01 7.61
CA GLU A 31 -6.66 12.50 7.32
C GLU A 31 -7.72 11.44 7.65
N GLU A 32 -7.44 10.17 7.35
CA GLU A 32 -8.29 9.03 7.69
C GLU A 32 -8.42 8.85 9.21
N ALA A 33 -7.31 8.87 9.94
CA ALA A 33 -7.33 8.81 11.41
C ALA A 33 -8.12 9.97 12.02
N PHE A 34 -7.98 11.17 11.47
CA PHE A 34 -8.74 12.34 11.93
C PHE A 34 -10.25 12.18 11.64
N ARG A 35 -10.61 11.73 10.43
CA ARG A 35 -11.99 11.44 10.05
C ARG A 35 -12.63 10.39 10.97
N GLU A 36 -11.91 9.32 11.28
CA GLU A 36 -12.43 8.26 12.15
C GLU A 36 -12.64 8.77 13.59
N LEU A 37 -11.70 9.55 14.12
CA LEU A 37 -11.83 10.15 15.44
C LEU A 37 -13.01 11.13 15.51
N GLN A 38 -13.17 11.98 14.49
CA GLN A 38 -14.30 12.91 14.40
C GLN A 38 -15.63 12.15 14.33
N SER A 39 -15.72 11.11 13.49
CA SER A 39 -16.93 10.29 13.38
C SER A 39 -17.31 9.61 14.69
N PHE A 40 -16.31 9.16 15.46
CA PHE A 40 -16.53 8.62 16.79
C PHE A 40 -17.07 9.66 17.77
N GLU A 41 -16.51 10.87 17.78
CA GLU A 41 -17.00 11.97 18.61
C GLU A 41 -18.45 12.34 18.27
N GLU A 42 -18.75 12.51 16.97
CA GLU A 42 -20.11 12.79 16.47
C GLU A 42 -21.09 11.68 16.85
N SER A 43 -20.66 10.41 16.83
CA SER A 43 -21.47 9.26 17.27
C SER A 43 -21.80 9.32 18.77
N LEU A 44 -20.84 9.70 19.61
CA LEU A 44 -21.06 9.89 21.05
C LEU A 44 -22.07 11.02 21.31
N GLU A 45 -21.94 12.15 20.60
CA GLU A 45 -22.88 13.27 20.72
C GLU A 45 -24.28 12.90 20.26
N PHE A 46 -24.38 12.27 19.09
CA PHE A 46 -25.65 11.80 18.54
C PHE A 46 -26.37 10.86 19.51
N SER A 47 -25.65 9.89 20.07
CA SER A 47 -26.18 8.93 21.04
C SER A 47 -26.72 9.58 22.31
N ALA A 48 -26.07 10.66 22.77
CA ALA A 48 -26.53 11.45 23.90
C ALA A 48 -27.83 12.22 23.58
N LEU A 49 -27.96 12.77 22.36
CA LEU A 49 -29.15 13.51 21.91
C LEU A 49 -30.39 12.63 21.81
N ILE A 50 -30.23 11.38 21.35
CA ILE A 50 -31.34 10.43 21.19
C ILE A 50 -31.67 9.64 22.48
N LYS A 51 -30.99 9.92 23.60
CA LYS A 51 -31.16 9.26 24.92
C LYS A 51 -30.98 7.74 24.88
N VAL A 52 -30.24 7.21 23.91
CA VAL A 52 -29.93 5.78 23.81
C VAL A 52 -28.85 5.36 24.82
N SER A 53 -28.11 6.32 25.38
CA SER A 53 -27.17 6.10 26.49
C SER A 53 -27.28 7.19 27.55
N PRO A 54 -26.83 6.93 28.80
CA PRO A 54 -26.75 7.96 29.82
C PRO A 54 -25.94 9.15 29.31
N PRO A 55 -26.37 10.40 29.59
CA PRO A 55 -25.60 11.57 29.20
C PRO A 55 -24.22 11.49 29.87
N LEU A 56 -23.17 11.37 29.06
CA LEU A 56 -21.79 11.37 29.53
C LEU A 56 -21.47 12.76 30.08
N SER A 57 -20.78 12.81 31.22
CA SER A 57 -20.15 14.04 31.66
C SER A 57 -19.06 14.47 30.65
N LYS A 58 -18.70 15.74 30.67
CA LYS A 58 -17.63 16.28 29.81
C LYS A 58 -16.31 15.49 29.97
N ALA A 59 -15.97 15.13 31.20
CA ALA A 59 -14.78 14.34 31.51
C ALA A 59 -14.83 12.92 30.93
N GLU A 60 -15.99 12.24 31.02
CA GLU A 60 -16.15 10.89 30.45
C GLU A 60 -16.13 10.89 28.91
N LYS A 61 -16.63 11.96 28.29
CA LYS A 61 -16.52 12.13 26.83
C LYS A 61 -15.06 12.32 26.42
N GLU A 62 -14.34 13.23 27.09
CA GLU A 62 -12.91 13.48 26.84
C GLU A 62 -12.07 12.20 27.03
N GLU A 63 -12.35 11.41 28.07
CA GLU A 63 -11.68 10.13 28.32
C GLU A 63 -11.91 9.13 27.18
N LYS A 64 -13.15 8.98 26.71
CA LYS A 64 -13.46 8.06 25.60
C LYS A 64 -12.81 8.49 24.28
N VAL A 65 -12.81 9.80 23.99
CA VAL A 65 -12.15 10.33 22.78
C VAL A 65 -10.64 10.13 22.87
N ALA A 66 -10.02 10.35 24.04
CA ALA A 66 -8.60 10.09 24.25
C ALA A 66 -8.25 8.60 24.06
N GLN A 67 -9.06 7.69 24.62
CA GLN A 67 -8.87 6.25 24.43
C GLN A 67 -8.96 5.85 22.95
N LYS A 68 -9.93 6.39 22.20
CA LYS A 68 -10.06 6.12 20.76
C LYS A 68 -8.88 6.70 19.96
N ALA A 69 -8.37 7.87 20.35
CA ALA A 69 -7.20 8.47 19.72
C ALA A 69 -5.94 7.61 19.94
N ASP A 70 -5.75 7.06 21.13
CA ASP A 70 -4.64 6.13 21.43
C ASP A 70 -4.75 4.82 20.64
N GLU A 71 -5.97 4.27 20.52
CA GLU A 71 -6.24 3.09 19.70
C GLU A 71 -5.89 3.33 18.23
N LEU A 72 -6.36 4.44 17.65
CA LEU A 72 -6.05 4.82 16.28
C LEU A 72 -4.55 5.04 16.08
N ALA A 73 -3.88 5.73 17.01
CA ALA A 73 -2.44 5.93 16.96
C ALA A 73 -1.68 4.58 16.95
N ALA A 74 -2.12 3.60 17.73
CA ALA A 74 -1.52 2.27 17.74
C ALA A 74 -1.77 1.51 16.42
N GLN A 75 -2.97 1.60 15.87
CA GLN A 75 -3.35 0.99 14.59
C GLN A 75 -2.50 1.55 13.44
N PHE A 76 -2.54 2.86 13.22
CA PHE A 76 -1.82 3.51 12.10
C PHE A 76 -0.31 3.38 12.22
N ARG A 77 0.24 3.35 13.45
CA ARG A 77 1.66 3.02 13.67
C ARG A 77 1.98 1.59 13.19
N GLY A 78 1.07 0.64 13.42
CA GLY A 78 1.17 -0.74 12.94
C GLY A 78 1.14 -0.82 11.41
N GLU A 79 0.19 -0.13 10.77
CA GLU A 79 0.05 -0.04 9.33
C GLU A 79 1.27 0.61 8.68
N SER A 80 1.73 1.73 9.23
CA SER A 80 2.94 2.43 8.82
C SER A 80 4.15 1.49 8.85
N LYS A 81 4.37 0.80 9.97
CA LYS A 81 5.46 -0.19 10.09
C LYS A 81 5.34 -1.31 9.05
N ASN A 82 4.13 -1.75 8.74
CA ASN A 82 3.91 -2.80 7.75
C ASN A 82 4.23 -2.31 6.34
N ALA A 83 3.76 -1.13 5.96
CA ALA A 83 4.06 -0.52 4.67
C ALA A 83 5.57 -0.35 4.45
N ILE A 84 6.30 0.18 5.46
CA ILE A 84 7.76 0.26 5.40
C ILE A 84 8.38 -1.13 5.20
N SER A 85 7.91 -2.12 5.96
CA SER A 85 8.41 -3.49 5.83
C SER A 85 8.18 -4.08 4.44
N ASN A 86 7.06 -3.77 3.79
CA ASN A 86 6.74 -4.25 2.45
C ASN A 86 7.71 -3.64 1.43
N VAL A 87 7.88 -2.32 1.46
CA VAL A 87 8.82 -1.61 0.59
C VAL A 87 10.24 -2.18 0.71
N PHE A 88 10.72 -2.44 1.93
CA PHE A 88 12.03 -3.07 2.11
C PHE A 88 12.08 -4.49 1.56
N ALA A 89 11.03 -5.29 1.75
CA ALA A 89 10.95 -6.63 1.20
C ALA A 89 10.99 -6.61 -0.33
N ASP A 90 10.28 -5.67 -0.96
CA ASP A 90 10.23 -5.50 -2.41
C ASP A 90 11.58 -5.07 -2.98
N ILE A 91 12.28 -4.14 -2.32
CA ILE A 91 13.63 -3.72 -2.74
C ILE A 91 14.60 -4.90 -2.66
N ILE A 92 14.53 -5.70 -1.59
CA ILE A 92 15.38 -6.90 -1.45
C ILE A 92 15.03 -7.94 -2.52
N ALA A 93 13.74 -8.19 -2.75
CA ALA A 93 13.27 -9.14 -3.75
C ALA A 93 13.70 -8.70 -5.16
N LEU A 94 13.55 -7.42 -5.49
CA LEU A 94 13.98 -6.83 -6.75
C LEU A 94 15.51 -6.90 -6.91
N GLY A 95 16.27 -6.64 -5.85
CA GLY A 95 17.73 -6.81 -5.85
C GLY A 95 18.15 -8.26 -6.06
N ALA A 96 17.50 -9.21 -5.39
CA ALA A 96 17.77 -10.64 -5.55
C ALA A 96 17.39 -11.13 -6.96
N PHE A 97 16.25 -10.67 -7.48
CA PHE A 97 15.82 -10.94 -8.84
C PHE A 97 16.80 -10.38 -9.88
N ALA A 98 17.21 -9.12 -9.74
CA ALA A 98 18.21 -8.50 -10.61
C ALA A 98 19.54 -9.25 -10.55
N LEU A 99 20.00 -9.64 -9.37
CA LEU A 99 21.21 -10.45 -9.22
C LEU A 99 21.09 -11.80 -9.94
N THR A 100 19.93 -12.44 -9.81
CA THR A 100 19.63 -13.70 -10.50
C THR A 100 19.69 -13.52 -12.01
N LEU A 101 19.09 -12.46 -12.55
CA LEU A 101 19.17 -12.15 -13.98
C LEU A 101 20.61 -11.91 -14.45
N LEU A 102 21.42 -11.22 -13.65
CA LEU A 102 22.83 -10.98 -13.97
C LEU A 102 23.67 -12.27 -13.95
N MET A 103 23.33 -13.24 -13.10
CA MET A 103 23.98 -14.55 -13.06
C MET A 103 23.52 -15.47 -14.19
N SER A 104 22.24 -15.39 -14.59
CA SER A 104 21.60 -16.26 -15.58
C SER A 104 21.64 -15.71 -17.02
N GLN A 105 22.69 -14.96 -17.38
CA GLN A 105 22.84 -14.33 -18.70
C GLN A 105 22.75 -15.35 -19.85
N LYS A 106 23.29 -16.56 -19.66
CA LYS A 106 23.30 -17.61 -20.69
C LYS A 106 21.89 -18.15 -20.95
N GLU A 107 21.15 -18.42 -19.87
CA GLU A 107 19.78 -18.89 -19.91
C GLU A 107 18.85 -17.84 -20.52
N ILE A 108 19.08 -16.55 -20.20
CA ILE A 108 18.33 -15.43 -20.79
C ILE A 108 18.57 -15.35 -22.30
N VAL A 109 19.80 -15.54 -22.77
CA VAL A 109 20.10 -15.56 -24.22
C VAL A 109 19.38 -16.73 -24.91
N LEU A 110 19.36 -17.91 -24.29
CA LEU A 110 18.63 -19.06 -24.83
C LEU A 110 17.12 -18.80 -24.89
N LEU A 111 16.55 -18.25 -23.82
CA LEU A 111 15.14 -17.86 -23.78
C LEU A 111 14.82 -16.81 -24.86
N LYS A 112 15.70 -15.84 -25.06
CA LYS A 112 15.55 -14.82 -26.11
C LYS A 112 15.53 -15.46 -27.49
N LEU A 113 16.46 -16.36 -27.78
CA LEU A 113 16.50 -17.04 -29.07
C LEU A 113 15.25 -17.89 -29.32
N PHE A 114 14.74 -18.56 -28.27
CA PHE A 114 13.48 -19.28 -28.35
C PHE A 114 12.28 -18.35 -28.59
N MET A 115 12.23 -17.19 -27.92
CA MET A 115 11.21 -16.17 -28.15
C MET A 115 11.30 -15.59 -29.56
N ASP A 116 12.51 -15.33 -30.06
CA ASP A 116 12.74 -14.88 -31.42
C ASP A 116 12.24 -15.95 -32.42
N GLU A 117 12.55 -17.23 -32.20
CA GLU A 117 12.05 -18.32 -33.03
C GLU A 117 10.52 -18.43 -33.02
N LEU A 118 9.89 -18.31 -31.83
CA LEU A 118 8.43 -18.29 -31.73
C LEU A 118 7.83 -17.12 -32.51
N VAL A 119 8.33 -15.90 -32.31
CA VAL A 119 7.77 -14.69 -32.92
C VAL A 119 8.02 -14.67 -34.43
N TYR A 120 9.24 -14.94 -34.88
CA TYR A 120 9.60 -14.94 -36.29
C TYR A 120 9.08 -16.17 -37.04
N GLY A 121 8.81 -17.28 -36.33
CA GLY A 121 8.14 -18.47 -36.87
C GLY A 121 6.65 -18.29 -37.15
N LEU A 122 6.02 -17.23 -36.64
CA LEU A 122 4.63 -16.89 -36.96
C LEU A 122 4.50 -16.27 -38.35
N SER A 123 3.37 -16.55 -39.01
CA SER A 123 2.99 -15.86 -40.25
C SER A 123 2.74 -14.36 -40.00
N ASP A 124 2.92 -13.54 -41.03
CA ASP A 124 2.73 -12.09 -40.92
C ASP A 124 1.30 -11.72 -40.47
N THR A 125 0.31 -12.48 -40.92
CA THR A 125 -1.09 -12.33 -40.48
C THR A 125 -1.27 -12.66 -39.00
N THR A 126 -0.63 -13.73 -38.50
CA THR A 126 -0.74 -14.11 -37.08
C THR A 126 -0.02 -13.09 -36.19
N LYS A 127 1.15 -12.58 -36.60
CA LYS A 127 1.84 -11.50 -35.87
C LYS A 127 0.94 -10.26 -35.72
N ALA A 128 0.30 -9.83 -36.81
CA ALA A 128 -0.63 -8.70 -36.78
C ALA A 128 -1.82 -8.97 -35.87
N PHE A 129 -2.43 -10.15 -35.96
CA PHE A 129 -3.54 -10.54 -35.10
C PHE A 129 -3.15 -10.61 -33.61
N THR A 130 -1.98 -11.19 -33.27
CA THR A 130 -1.48 -11.24 -31.89
C THR A 130 -1.27 -9.86 -31.30
N ILE A 131 -0.73 -8.91 -32.08
CA ILE A 131 -0.57 -7.52 -31.63
C ILE A 131 -1.94 -6.89 -31.34
N ILE A 132 -2.92 -7.08 -32.23
CA ILE A 132 -4.27 -6.55 -32.04
C ILE A 132 -4.91 -7.15 -30.78
N LEU A 133 -4.86 -8.47 -30.62
CA LEU A 133 -5.43 -9.17 -29.47
C LEU A 133 -4.74 -8.79 -28.14
N MET A 134 -3.41 -8.67 -28.12
CA MET A 134 -2.69 -8.16 -26.95
C MET A 134 -3.12 -6.72 -26.63
N SER A 135 -3.13 -5.85 -27.63
CA SER A 135 -3.53 -4.46 -27.41
C SER A 135 -4.96 -4.35 -26.90
N ASP A 136 -5.87 -5.19 -27.39
CA ASP A 136 -7.26 -5.24 -26.94
C ASP A 136 -7.38 -5.74 -25.48
N ILE A 137 -6.58 -6.72 -25.07
CA ILE A 137 -6.54 -7.19 -23.67
C ILE A 137 -6.00 -6.11 -22.71
N PHE A 138 -4.95 -5.39 -23.09
CA PHE A 138 -4.32 -4.39 -22.20
C PHE A 138 -5.00 -3.02 -22.24
N VAL A 139 -5.52 -2.60 -23.39
CA VAL A 139 -6.19 -1.31 -23.59
C VAL A 139 -7.70 -1.43 -23.37
N GLY A 140 -8.29 -2.61 -23.55
CA GLY A 140 -9.72 -2.89 -23.41
C GLY A 140 -10.21 -3.15 -21.98
N PHE A 141 -9.41 -2.87 -20.94
CA PHE A 141 -9.91 -2.82 -19.56
C PHE A 141 -10.94 -1.67 -19.43
N HIS A 142 -12.21 -2.03 -19.58
CA HIS A 142 -13.34 -1.13 -19.84
C HIS A 142 -13.85 -0.29 -18.67
N SER A 143 -13.01 0.03 -17.68
CA SER A 143 -13.34 1.07 -16.71
C SER A 143 -12.06 1.60 -16.05
N PRO A 144 -11.87 2.94 -15.98
CA PRO A 144 -10.86 3.56 -15.12
C PRO A 144 -10.79 2.92 -13.72
N HIS A 145 -11.95 2.44 -13.22
CA HIS A 145 -12.08 1.78 -11.94
C HIS A 145 -11.17 0.54 -11.75
N GLY A 146 -10.91 -0.24 -12.80
CA GLY A 146 -10.01 -1.39 -12.69
C GLY A 146 -8.56 -0.98 -12.43
N TRP A 147 -8.16 0.16 -13.01
CA TRP A 147 -6.86 0.76 -12.75
C TRP A 147 -6.82 1.43 -11.38
N ASP A 148 -7.90 2.09 -10.96
CA ASP A 148 -7.98 2.71 -9.63
C ASP A 148 -7.79 1.66 -8.53
N VAL A 149 -8.47 0.51 -8.62
CA VAL A 149 -8.33 -0.58 -7.64
C VAL A 149 -6.92 -1.16 -7.62
N LEU A 150 -6.28 -1.31 -8.78
CA LEU A 150 -4.90 -1.79 -8.86
C LEU A 150 -3.92 -0.78 -8.25
N LEU A 151 -4.09 0.50 -8.57
CA LEU A 151 -3.25 1.58 -8.07
C LEU A 151 -3.43 1.75 -6.57
N GLU A 152 -4.66 1.68 -6.07
CA GLU A 152 -4.97 1.70 -4.64
C GLU A 152 -4.34 0.51 -3.91
N ALA A 153 -4.41 -0.69 -4.48
CA ALA A 153 -3.75 -1.87 -3.90
C ALA A 153 -2.22 -1.71 -3.83
N ILE A 154 -1.60 -1.15 -4.88
CA ILE A 154 -0.16 -0.88 -4.91
C ILE A 154 0.21 0.25 -3.94
N ALA A 155 -0.56 1.33 -3.91
CA ALA A 155 -0.37 2.47 -3.03
C ALA A 155 -0.43 2.05 -1.55
N ASN A 156 -1.46 1.27 -1.19
CA ASN A 156 -1.59 0.68 0.14
C ASN A 156 -0.44 -0.27 0.49
N HIS A 157 0.03 -1.08 -0.46
CA HIS A 157 1.16 -1.97 -0.24
C HIS A 157 2.45 -1.19 0.07
N LEU A 158 2.67 -0.09 -0.65
CA LEU A 158 3.84 0.78 -0.54
C LEU A 158 3.71 1.84 0.57
N GLY A 159 2.52 2.06 1.12
CA GLY A 159 2.22 3.14 2.07
C GLY A 159 2.24 4.54 1.45
N VAL A 160 2.00 4.64 0.14
CA VAL A 160 1.94 5.92 -0.58
C VAL A 160 0.50 6.36 -0.68
N ALA A 161 0.29 7.68 -0.69
CA ALA A 161 -1.00 8.28 -0.96
C ALA A 161 -1.51 7.85 -2.35
N ALA A 162 -2.71 7.26 -2.43
CA ALA A 162 -3.29 6.79 -3.70
C ALA A 162 -3.75 7.95 -4.60
N ASN A 163 -3.96 9.13 -4.01
CA ASN A 163 -4.51 10.31 -4.67
C ASN A 163 -3.56 11.51 -4.45
N ALA A 164 -2.51 11.57 -5.26
CA ALA A 164 -1.63 12.73 -5.43
C ALA A 164 -2.00 13.53 -6.70
#